data_AF-A0A382GXH8-F1
#
_entry.id   AF-A0A382GXH8-F1
#
_cell.length_a   1.000
_cell.length_b   1.000
_cell.length_c   1.000
_cell.angle_alpha   90.00
_cell.angle_beta   90.00
_cell.angle_gamma   90.00
#
_symmetry.space_group_name_H-M   'P 1'
#
loop_
_entity.id
_entity.type
_entity.pdbx_description
1 polymer ?
#
loop_
_entity_poly.entity_id
_entity_poly.type
_entity_poly.pdbx_seq_one_letter_code
_entity_poly.pdbx_strand_id
1 'polypeptide(L)' 'MQDYKVKDISQAEFGRKEISLAETEMPGLMALRKEYKGKYPLKGAKILGCIHMT' A
#
# COMPACT_ATOMS: atom_id res chain seq x y z
N MET A 1 9.02 -16.46 -14.21
CA MET A 1 9.55 -16.17 -12.86
C MET A 1 8.51 -15.29 -12.18
N GLN A 2 8.13 -15.56 -10.93
CA GLN A 2 7.22 -14.67 -10.21
C GLN A 2 8.06 -13.54 -9.60
N ASP A 3 7.67 -12.29 -9.86
CA ASP A 3 8.45 -11.10 -9.47
C ASP A 3 8.30 -10.73 -7.98
N TYR A 4 7.75 -11.63 -7.17
CA TYR A 4 7.58 -11.48 -5.73
C TYR A 4 8.00 -12.76 -4.99
N LYS A 5 8.44 -12.60 -3.74
CA LYS A 5 8.75 -13.70 -2.83
C LYS A 5 8.20 -13.39 -1.45
N VAL A 6 7.08 -14.00 -1.13
CA VAL A 6 6.41 -13.90 0.18
C VAL A 6 6.27 -15.29 0.79
N LYS A 7 6.03 -15.37 2.10
CA LYS A 7 5.95 -16.64 2.80
C LYS A 7 4.73 -17.47 2.37
N ASP A 8 3.55 -16.84 2.32
CA ASP A 8 2.28 -17.49 1.99
C ASP A 8 1.30 -16.47 1.39
N ILE A 9 0.91 -16.69 0.13
CA ILE A 9 0.01 -15.78 -0.60
C ILE A 9 -1.46 -15.95 -0.18
N SER A 10 -1.83 -17.06 0.47
CA SER A 10 -3.20 -17.33 0.89
C SER A 10 -3.69 -16.37 1.98
N GLN A 11 -2.77 -15.73 2.72
CA GLN A 11 -3.09 -14.75 3.77
C GLN A 11 -3.53 -13.38 3.24
N ALA A 12 -3.57 -13.17 1.92
CA ALA A 12 -3.92 -11.90 1.32
C ALA A 12 -5.30 -11.37 1.76
N GLU A 13 -6.29 -12.23 1.95
CA GLU A 13 -7.63 -11.81 2.39
C GLU A 13 -7.60 -11.22 3.81
N PHE A 14 -6.91 -11.90 4.73
CA PHE A 14 -6.75 -11.41 6.09
C PHE A 14 -5.96 -10.10 6.11
N GLY A 15 -4.85 -10.01 5.39
CA GLY A 15 -4.06 -8.77 5.28
C GLY A 15 -4.88 -7.60 4.72
N ARG A 16 -5.81 -7.84 3.79
CA ARG A 16 -6.72 -6.79 3.28
C ARG A 16 -7.72 -6.30 4.33
N LYS A 17 -8.19 -7.17 5.23
CA LYS A 17 -9.06 -6.77 6.35
C LYS A 17 -8.29 -5.87 7.31
N GLU A 18 -7.07 -6.25 7.68
CA GLU A 18 -6.20 -5.45 8.56
C GLU A 18 -5.85 -4.09 7.94
N ILE A 19 -5.50 -4.04 6.65
CA ILE A 19 -5.27 -2.77 5.94
C ILE A 19 -6.51 -1.86 6.02
N SER A 20 -7.71 -2.41 5.83
CA SER A 20 -8.94 -1.62 5.86
C SER A 20 -9.22 -1.02 7.25
N LEU A 21 -8.88 -1.74 8.32
CA LEU A 21 -8.93 -1.21 9.68
C LEU A 21 -7.84 -0.15 9.90
N ALA A 22 -6.60 -0.41 9.48
CA ALA A 22 -5.50 0.54 9.63
C ALA A 22 -5.76 1.88 8.91
N GLU A 23 -6.46 1.87 7.78
CA GLU A 23 -6.81 3.11 7.07
C GLU A 23 -7.65 4.09 7.90
N THR A 24 -8.44 3.62 8.87
CA THR A 24 -9.20 4.51 9.78
C THR A 24 -8.28 5.26 10.74
N GLU A 25 -7.16 4.64 11.12
CA GLU A 25 -6.15 5.20 12.03
C GLU A 25 -5.00 5.92 11.30
N MET A 26 -5.02 5.96 9.96
CA MET A 26 -4.00 6.61 9.14
C MET A 26 -4.55 7.81 8.34
N PRO A 27 -5.15 8.83 8.99
CA PRO A 27 -5.87 9.91 8.31
C PRO A 27 -4.97 10.73 7.36
N GLY A 28 -3.68 10.88 7.67
CA GLY A 28 -2.74 11.59 6.82
C GLY A 28 -2.54 10.93 5.45
N LEU A 29 -2.38 9.62 5.40
CA LEU A 29 -2.27 8.88 4.14
C LEU A 29 -3.55 8.95 3.33
N MET A 30 -4.70 8.85 4.01
CA MET A 30 -6.01 8.92 3.34
C MET A 30 -6.30 10.32 2.79
N ALA A 31 -5.89 11.37 3.50
CA ALA A 31 -5.97 12.75 3.02
C ALA A 31 -5.14 12.95 1.74
N LEU A 32 -3.88 12.49 1.72
CA LEU A 32 -3.02 12.56 0.53
C LEU A 32 -3.62 11.82 -0.67
N ARG A 33 -4.16 10.62 -0.44
CA ARG A 33 -4.86 9.86 -1.51
C ARG A 33 -6.04 10.65 -2.09
N LYS A 34 -6.84 11.31 -1.24
CA LYS A 34 -7.98 12.14 -1.66
C LYS A 34 -7.53 13.36 -2.44
N GLU A 35 -6.53 14.09 -1.96
CA GLU A 35 -6.04 15.33 -2.54
C GLU A 35 -5.42 15.16 -3.94
N TYR A 36 -4.68 14.06 -4.13
CA TYR A 36 -3.95 13.78 -5.37
C TYR A 36 -4.68 12.82 -6.32
N LYS A 37 -5.91 12.42 -5.98
CA LYS A 37 -6.77 11.61 -6.85
C LYS A 37 -6.93 12.31 -8.22
N GLY A 38 -6.55 11.62 -9.29
CA GLY A 38 -6.61 12.15 -10.66
C GLY A 38 -5.48 13.09 -11.07
N LYS A 39 -4.62 13.55 -10.14
CA LYS A 39 -3.47 14.42 -10.44
C LYS A 39 -2.20 13.64 -10.81
N TYR A 40 -2.10 12.39 -10.38
CA TYR A 40 -0.98 11.47 -10.65
C TYR A 40 0.43 12.09 -10.48
N PRO A 41 0.74 12.75 -9.33
CA PRO A 41 1.99 13.48 -9.13
C PRO A 41 3.26 12.60 -9.20
N LEU A 42 3.12 11.30 -8.93
CA LEU A 42 4.23 10.32 -8.96
C LEU A 42 4.35 9.59 -10.31
N LYS A 43 3.68 10.06 -11.37
CA LYS A 43 3.73 9.40 -12.68
C LYS A 43 5.17 9.33 -13.20
N GLY A 44 5.65 8.13 -13.46
CA GLY A 44 7.01 7.87 -13.94
C GLY A 44 8.07 7.69 -12.85
N ALA A 45 7.72 7.88 -11.57
CA ALA A 45 8.65 7.63 -10.47
C ALA A 45 8.98 6.13 -10.34
N LYS A 46 10.26 5.80 -10.17
CA LYS A 46 10.75 4.44 -9.84
C LYS A 46 11.17 4.44 -8.37
N ILE A 47 10.28 3.97 -7.50
CA ILE A 47 10.46 4.05 -6.05
C ILE A 47 10.97 2.70 -5.53
N LEU A 48 12.13 2.70 -4.86
CA LEU A 48 12.64 1.55 -4.12
C LEU A 48 12.31 1.75 -2.63
N GLY A 49 11.69 0.74 -2.02
CA GLY A 49 11.35 0.75 -0.59
C GLY A 49 12.17 -0.28 0.18
N CYS A 50 12.85 0.15 1.23
CA CYS A 50 13.45 -0.73 2.24
C CYS A 50 12.95 -0.26 3.62
N ILE A 51 11.81 -0.81 4.00
CA ILE A 51 11.12 -0.51 5.26
C ILE A 51 10.55 -1.82 5.80
N HIS A 52 10.23 -1.86 7.09
CA HIS A 52 9.46 -2.97 7.63
C HIS A 52 8.15 -3.12 6.84
N MET A 53 7.97 -4.30 6.23
CA MET A 53 6.76 -4.66 5.49
C MET A 53 5.71 -5.15 6.48
N THR A 54 5.20 -4.23 7.30
CA THR A 54 4.19 -4.47 8.35
C THR A 54 2.81 -4.61 7.77
#